data_AF-A0A9D4EWF9-F1
#
_entry.id   AF-A0A9D4EWF9-F1
#
_cell.length_a   1.000
_cell.length_b   1.000
_cell.length_c   1.000
_cell.angle_alpha   90.00
_cell.angle_beta   90.00
_cell.angle_gamma   90.00
#
_symmetry.space_group_name_H-M   'P 1'
#
loop_
_entity.id
_entity.type
_entity.pdbx_description
1 polymer ?
#
loop_
_entity_poly.entity_id
_entity_poly.type
_entity_poly.pdbx_seq_one_letter_code
_entity_poly.pdbx_strand_id
1 'polypeptide(L)'
;MDEKKPILGSRPSMNQGYSSSTPYTAGGPSYQEVIPAGSYPGEPPQQGQYASGPLQGQYQSGPPQGQYPGQYQGGPPQGQGGDSGLVGCQVIVQVQSQGPTPDTDMEDNPKAVTTAPSALPLEKMDSVVGYSNIGFDGAMLQPPTFEATVREPPRREELHDLPRIDEHETRQALLQHVAENCCYGKGAAANLTFNDLIATSAFHYTLETFGEARSTTWAYEPYIGQVIDGPHNGPAPGPWDIPATPPAVFQNQKTSIEVPHTASVKPCHNCLAMGRIHCHKCFGSGRVRCTWCNGNGCKMVNYKGKLEREPCNWCHGNGRRSCDTCHGFGRVTCSECQGHSKLKCYICLSIIWTNHLQDHIVERTMLPDHLIRTVSGQVAFSETQPQVWPVNHFPDSDINNASNRLVAQH
;
A
#
# COMPACT_ATOMS: atom_id res chain seq x y z
N MET A 1 44.29 -22.08 24.64
CA MET A 1 44.27 -23.04 25.77
C MET A 1 43.95 -22.23 27.01
N ASP A 2 42.91 -22.69 27.72
CA ASP A 2 42.44 -22.35 29.08
C ASP A 2 41.90 -20.93 29.34
N GLU A 3 40.57 -20.73 29.35
CA GLU A 3 39.56 -20.93 30.42
C GLU A 3 39.47 -19.77 31.44
N LYS A 4 38.44 -18.92 31.35
CA LYS A 4 37.18 -18.91 32.15
C LYS A 4 37.31 -18.41 33.62
N LYS A 5 36.69 -17.27 33.95
CA LYS A 5 35.39 -17.15 34.67
C LYS A 5 35.07 -15.70 35.13
N PRO A 6 33.77 -15.36 35.34
CA PRO A 6 33.27 -14.06 35.78
C PRO A 6 33.02 -13.98 37.30
N ILE A 7 32.87 -12.76 37.86
CA ILE A 7 32.53 -12.52 39.27
C ILE A 7 31.09 -11.96 39.39
N LEU A 8 30.36 -12.50 40.37
CA LEU A 8 28.94 -12.31 40.71
C LEU A 8 28.80 -11.63 42.09
N GLY A 9 27.71 -10.88 42.30
CA GLY A 9 27.10 -10.53 43.59
C GLY A 9 27.48 -9.15 44.17
N SER A 10 26.59 -8.27 44.63
CA SER A 10 25.45 -8.54 45.52
C SER A 10 24.40 -7.41 45.55
N ARG A 11 23.14 -7.77 45.80
CA ARG A 11 21.98 -6.91 46.14
C ARG A 11 22.04 -6.37 47.58
N PRO A 12 21.20 -5.39 47.93
CA PRO A 12 20.06 -5.72 48.81
C PRO A 12 18.70 -5.21 48.32
N SER A 13 17.66 -5.82 48.88
CA SER A 13 16.22 -5.60 48.72
C SER A 13 15.65 -4.96 49.99
N MET A 14 14.68 -4.04 49.89
CA MET A 14 13.47 -4.07 50.72
C MET A 14 12.39 -3.07 50.25
N ASN A 15 11.34 -3.66 49.69
CA ASN A 15 9.89 -3.47 49.85
C ASN A 15 9.32 -2.33 50.75
N GLN A 16 8.26 -1.67 50.23
CA GLN A 16 6.91 -1.38 50.79
C GLN A 16 6.31 -0.23 49.94
N GLY A 17 5.10 -0.19 49.39
CA GLY A 17 3.85 -0.93 49.63
C GLY A 17 2.71 0.08 49.87
N TYR A 18 1.59 -0.04 49.12
CA TYR A 18 0.23 0.50 49.33
C TYR A 18 -0.29 1.72 48.51
N SER A 19 -0.92 1.40 47.37
CA SER A 19 -2.38 1.40 47.05
C SER A 19 -3.37 2.50 47.46
N SER A 20 -4.19 2.87 46.44
CA SER A 20 -5.64 3.21 46.43
C SER A 20 -6.07 4.60 46.94
N SER A 21 -7.13 5.30 46.48
CA SER A 21 -8.27 5.08 45.57
C SER A 21 -8.96 6.44 45.27
N THR A 22 -9.75 6.50 44.19
CA THR A 22 -10.65 7.61 43.77
C THR A 22 -11.83 7.85 44.72
N PRO A 23 -12.56 8.99 44.63
CA PRO A 23 -13.85 8.96 43.91
C PRO A 23 -14.29 10.26 43.20
N TYR A 24 -15.32 10.08 42.36
CA TYR A 24 -16.17 11.03 41.61
C TYR A 24 -16.76 12.21 42.40
N THR A 25 -17.03 13.34 41.72
CA THR A 25 -18.32 14.06 41.80
C THR A 25 -18.52 15.07 40.65
N ALA A 26 -19.78 15.26 40.25
CA ALA A 26 -20.29 16.09 39.15
C ALA A 26 -20.88 17.43 39.64
N GLY A 27 -21.05 18.40 38.72
CA GLY A 27 -22.00 19.51 38.86
C GLY A 27 -21.50 20.87 38.33
N GLY A 28 -22.15 21.41 37.28
CA GLY A 28 -22.05 22.83 36.85
C GLY A 28 -22.83 23.78 37.77
N PRO A 29 -22.86 25.12 37.52
CA PRO A 29 -23.80 25.66 36.53
C PRO A 29 -23.42 26.96 35.75
N SER A 30 -24.17 27.16 34.65
CA SER A 30 -24.63 28.36 33.91
C SER A 30 -24.01 29.76 34.06
N TYR A 31 -23.82 30.47 32.93
CA TYR A 31 -24.28 31.86 32.68
C TYR A 31 -24.53 32.12 31.16
N GLN A 32 -25.61 32.85 30.86
CA GLN A 32 -25.97 33.49 29.57
C GLN A 32 -24.98 34.65 29.28
N GLU A 33 -24.79 35.23 28.08
CA GLU A 33 -25.78 35.84 27.17
C GLU A 33 -25.05 36.54 25.97
N VAL A 34 -25.81 36.87 24.90
CA VAL A 34 -25.63 37.92 23.86
C VAL A 34 -24.80 37.67 22.56
N ILE A 35 -25.47 37.89 21.41
CA ILE A 35 -24.97 37.99 20.00
C ILE A 35 -24.89 39.49 19.61
N PRO A 36 -23.94 39.98 18.77
CA PRO A 36 -24.34 40.39 17.40
C PRO A 36 -23.26 40.26 16.28
N ALA A 37 -23.74 40.30 15.03
CA ALA A 37 -23.00 40.27 13.77
C ALA A 37 -22.27 41.58 13.42
N GLY A 38 -21.23 41.50 12.56
CA GLY A 38 -20.75 42.66 11.78
C GLY A 38 -19.33 42.58 11.19
N SER A 39 -19.26 42.74 9.85
CA SER A 39 -18.21 43.40 9.02
C SER A 39 -16.80 42.81 8.79
N TYR A 40 -16.51 42.58 7.50
CA TYR A 40 -15.21 42.57 6.78
C TYR A 40 -14.40 43.89 7.01
N PRO A 41 -13.04 43.91 6.89
CA PRO A 41 -12.35 43.90 5.57
C PRO A 41 -10.91 43.28 5.50
N GLY A 42 -10.44 43.01 4.26
CA GLY A 42 -9.02 43.15 3.86
C GLY A 42 -8.27 41.92 3.33
N GLU A 43 -7.99 41.87 2.02
CA GLU A 43 -6.95 41.01 1.37
C GLU A 43 -5.52 41.49 1.71
N PRO A 44 -4.47 40.64 1.54
CA PRO A 44 -3.60 40.69 0.33
C PRO A 44 -2.93 39.32 -0.04
N PRO A 45 -1.97 39.22 -0.98
CA PRO A 45 -2.02 39.51 -2.43
C PRO A 45 -1.64 38.29 -3.32
N GLN A 46 -1.96 38.39 -4.61
CA GLN A 46 -1.58 37.46 -5.71
C GLN A 46 -0.14 37.65 -6.23
N GLN A 47 0.47 36.56 -6.72
CA GLN A 47 1.47 36.46 -7.82
C GLN A 47 1.65 34.96 -8.12
N GLY A 48 1.72 34.43 -9.35
CA GLY A 48 1.71 34.98 -10.70
C GLY A 48 1.40 33.86 -11.71
N GLN A 49 0.85 34.28 -12.85
CA GLN A 49 0.26 33.46 -13.91
C GLN A 49 1.33 32.90 -14.86
N TYR A 50 1.11 31.70 -15.40
CA TYR A 50 1.65 31.30 -16.70
C TYR A 50 0.52 31.24 -17.72
N ALA A 51 0.72 31.96 -18.82
CA ALA A 51 -0.23 32.24 -19.88
C ALA A 51 -0.40 31.06 -20.85
N SER A 52 -1.63 30.78 -21.23
CA SER A 52 -1.99 29.96 -22.40
C SER A 52 -2.58 30.87 -23.48
N GLY A 53 -1.87 30.99 -24.61
CA GLY A 53 -2.37 31.64 -25.83
C GLY A 53 -3.11 30.62 -26.74
N PRO A 54 -4.08 31.06 -27.56
CA PRO A 54 -4.95 30.17 -28.31
C PRO A 54 -4.42 29.91 -29.73
N LEU A 55 -4.67 28.71 -30.27
CA LEU A 55 -4.60 28.45 -31.70
C LEU A 55 -5.88 27.80 -32.19
N GLN A 56 -6.67 28.58 -32.91
CA GLN A 56 -7.63 28.12 -33.91
C GLN A 56 -6.88 27.72 -35.19
N GLY A 57 -7.31 26.63 -35.83
CA GLY A 57 -6.89 26.26 -37.17
C GLY A 57 -7.87 25.28 -37.81
N GLN A 58 -8.75 25.80 -38.67
CA GLN A 58 -9.56 25.04 -39.64
C GLN A 58 -8.70 24.57 -40.84
N TYR A 59 -9.35 23.85 -41.78
CA TYR A 59 -8.94 23.39 -43.13
C TYR A 59 -8.59 21.89 -43.23
N GLN A 60 -8.99 21.08 -44.22
CA GLN A 60 -9.97 21.15 -45.32
C GLN A 60 -10.05 19.72 -45.95
N SER A 61 -10.99 19.54 -46.87
CA SER A 61 -11.47 18.32 -47.54
C SER A 61 -10.68 17.78 -48.77
N GLY A 62 -10.52 16.44 -48.85
CA GLY A 62 -10.58 15.51 -50.03
C GLY A 62 -9.50 15.55 -51.15
N PRO A 63 -9.49 14.64 -52.19
CA PRO A 63 -10.16 13.33 -52.39
C PRO A 63 -9.24 12.24 -53.12
N PRO A 64 -9.67 11.34 -54.05
CA PRO A 64 -9.86 9.87 -53.83
C PRO A 64 -9.20 8.91 -54.86
N GLN A 65 -9.08 7.59 -54.58
CA GLN A 65 -9.11 6.45 -55.55
C GLN A 65 -9.40 5.17 -54.73
N GLY A 66 -10.26 4.19 -55.06
CA GLY A 66 -10.91 3.78 -56.30
C GLY A 66 -10.57 2.30 -56.55
N GLN A 67 -11.53 1.37 -56.37
CA GLN A 67 -11.80 0.16 -57.20
C GLN A 67 -12.58 -0.94 -56.43
N TYR A 68 -13.79 -1.20 -56.92
CA TYR A 68 -14.56 -2.46 -56.81
C TYR A 68 -14.23 -3.33 -58.05
N PRO A 69 -14.43 -4.67 -57.99
CA PRO A 69 -15.71 -5.30 -58.39
C PRO A 69 -16.08 -6.47 -57.45
N GLY A 70 -17.28 -7.06 -57.42
CA GLY A 70 -18.47 -7.01 -58.25
C GLY A 70 -19.55 -7.93 -57.63
N GLN A 71 -20.78 -7.70 -58.09
CA GLN A 71 -22.08 -8.22 -57.63
C GLN A 71 -22.28 -9.73 -57.82
N TYR A 72 -23.19 -10.33 -57.03
CA TYR A 72 -24.34 -11.08 -57.58
C TYR A 72 -25.56 -11.03 -56.63
N GLN A 73 -26.71 -10.71 -57.24
CA GLN A 73 -28.06 -10.64 -56.66
C GLN A 73 -28.73 -12.01 -56.58
N GLY A 74 -29.69 -12.16 -55.65
CA GLY A 74 -30.74 -13.17 -55.70
C GLY A 74 -31.72 -13.03 -54.54
N GLY A 75 -32.88 -12.41 -54.78
CA GLY A 75 -34.00 -12.25 -53.83
C GLY A 75 -34.99 -13.44 -53.79
N PRO A 76 -36.18 -13.28 -53.18
CA PRO A 76 -36.68 -14.11 -52.07
C PRO A 76 -37.83 -15.10 -52.44
N PRO A 77 -38.45 -15.80 -51.46
CA PRO A 77 -39.84 -15.43 -51.16
C PRO A 77 -40.29 -15.54 -49.68
N GLN A 78 -41.51 -15.04 -49.49
CA GLN A 78 -42.31 -14.71 -48.31
C GLN A 78 -42.79 -15.89 -47.44
N GLY A 79 -43.15 -15.63 -46.17
CA GLY A 79 -44.06 -16.49 -45.39
C GLY A 79 -44.20 -16.22 -43.89
N GLN A 80 -45.15 -15.34 -43.53
CA GLN A 80 -46.08 -15.37 -42.37
C GLN A 80 -45.61 -15.71 -40.93
N GLY A 81 -45.84 -14.74 -40.02
CA GLY A 81 -46.68 -14.90 -38.83
C GLY A 81 -46.04 -15.33 -37.49
N GLY A 82 -46.29 -14.56 -36.42
CA GLY A 82 -46.34 -15.10 -35.05
C GLY A 82 -45.51 -14.40 -33.97
N ASP A 83 -46.15 -13.46 -33.28
CA ASP A 83 -46.16 -13.16 -31.84
C ASP A 83 -44.98 -13.53 -30.89
N SER A 84 -44.56 -12.51 -30.13
CA SER A 84 -44.08 -12.45 -28.73
C SER A 84 -43.37 -13.65 -28.07
N GLY A 85 -42.14 -13.42 -27.58
CA GLY A 85 -41.54 -14.28 -26.55
C GLY A 85 -40.08 -13.97 -26.22
N LEU A 86 -39.84 -13.37 -25.06
CA LEU A 86 -38.53 -13.24 -24.40
C LEU A 86 -37.87 -14.61 -24.24
N VAL A 87 -36.71 -14.85 -24.88
CA VAL A 87 -35.90 -16.04 -24.65
C VAL A 87 -34.66 -15.65 -23.86
N GLY A 88 -34.73 -15.89 -22.54
CA GLY A 88 -33.55 -15.94 -21.68
C GLY A 88 -32.72 -17.18 -22.00
N CYS A 89 -31.43 -16.99 -22.26
CA CYS A 89 -30.47 -18.08 -22.35
C CYS A 89 -30.37 -18.78 -20.98
N GLN A 90 -31.07 -19.90 -20.81
CA GLN A 90 -30.76 -20.87 -19.78
C GLN A 90 -29.52 -21.66 -20.21
N VAL A 91 -28.35 -21.23 -19.75
CA VAL A 91 -27.18 -22.12 -19.71
C VAL A 91 -27.41 -23.09 -18.56
N ILE A 92 -27.95 -24.27 -18.88
CA ILE A 92 -27.96 -25.41 -17.96
C ILE A 92 -26.53 -25.92 -17.90
N VAL A 93 -25.70 -25.33 -17.03
CA VAL A 93 -24.45 -25.99 -16.62
C VAL A 93 -24.87 -27.10 -15.67
N GLN A 94 -24.86 -28.34 -16.16
CA GLN A 94 -24.90 -29.51 -15.31
C GLN A 94 -23.66 -29.45 -14.40
N VAL A 95 -23.86 -28.96 -13.18
CA VAL A 95 -22.93 -29.20 -12.08
C VAL A 95 -22.93 -30.70 -11.89
N GLN A 96 -21.91 -31.38 -12.40
CA GLN A 96 -21.64 -32.77 -12.05
C GLN A 96 -21.32 -32.79 -10.56
N SER A 97 -22.36 -32.95 -9.75
CA SER A 97 -22.25 -33.29 -8.35
C SER A 97 -21.61 -34.67 -8.28
N GLN A 98 -20.32 -34.71 -7.95
CA GLN A 98 -19.69 -35.97 -7.58
C GLN A 98 -20.32 -36.46 -6.27
N GLY A 99 -21.13 -37.51 -6.40
CA GLY A 99 -21.42 -38.50 -5.36
C GLY A 99 -22.39 -38.10 -4.24
N PRO A 100 -23.03 -39.09 -3.60
CA PRO A 100 -23.72 -38.86 -2.33
C PRO A 100 -22.72 -38.34 -1.30
N THR A 101 -23.14 -37.33 -0.53
CA THR A 101 -22.37 -36.79 0.60
C THR A 101 -21.84 -37.94 1.45
N PRO A 102 -20.52 -38.06 1.67
CA PRO A 102 -20.00 -39.13 2.48
C PRO A 102 -20.51 -38.95 3.92
N ASP A 103 -21.04 -40.03 4.49
CA ASP A 103 -21.51 -40.13 5.88
C ASP A 103 -20.33 -40.14 6.88
N THR A 104 -19.23 -39.47 6.51
CA THR A 104 -18.03 -39.35 7.31
C THR A 104 -18.09 -38.03 8.06
N ASP A 105 -18.31 -38.14 9.37
CA ASP A 105 -18.26 -37.05 10.32
C ASP A 105 -16.90 -36.31 10.24
N MET A 106 -16.83 -35.25 9.44
CA MET A 106 -15.66 -34.35 9.44
C MET A 106 -15.60 -33.61 10.77
N GLU A 107 -14.47 -33.79 11.47
CA GLU A 107 -14.17 -33.04 12.70
C GLU A 107 -14.11 -31.54 12.39
N ASP A 108 -14.48 -30.73 13.39
CA ASP A 108 -14.43 -29.26 13.35
C ASP A 108 -12.98 -28.84 13.04
N ASN A 109 -12.67 -28.57 11.77
CA ASN A 109 -11.39 -28.02 11.38
C ASN A 109 -11.54 -26.50 11.27
N PRO A 110 -11.18 -25.73 12.32
CA PRO A 110 -11.25 -24.27 12.30
C PRO A 110 -10.33 -23.62 11.26
N LYS A 111 -9.46 -24.40 10.59
CA LYS A 111 -8.58 -23.97 9.49
C LYS A 111 -9.03 -24.48 8.11
N ALA A 112 -10.23 -25.04 7.99
CA ALA A 112 -10.76 -25.45 6.68
C ALA A 112 -10.97 -24.22 5.80
N VAL A 113 -10.01 -23.95 4.91
CA VAL A 113 -10.11 -22.95 3.85
C VAL A 113 -11.05 -23.49 2.79
N THR A 114 -12.17 -22.81 2.56
CA THR A 114 -13.01 -23.05 1.37
C THR A 114 -12.13 -22.87 0.13
N THR A 115 -11.99 -23.92 -0.69
CA THR A 115 -11.22 -23.93 -1.96
C THR A 115 -11.86 -23.08 -3.07
N ALA A 116 -12.58 -22.02 -2.70
CA ALA A 116 -13.17 -21.10 -3.64
C ALA A 116 -12.07 -20.32 -4.36
N PRO A 117 -12.22 -20.05 -5.67
CA PRO A 117 -11.28 -19.21 -6.39
C PRO A 117 -11.22 -17.83 -5.72
N SER A 118 -10.01 -17.31 -5.52
CA SER A 118 -9.76 -15.99 -4.93
C SER A 118 -10.06 -14.82 -5.87
N ALA A 119 -10.36 -15.11 -7.14
CA ALA A 119 -10.64 -14.10 -8.16
C ALA A 119 -11.56 -14.66 -9.26
N LEU A 120 -12.17 -13.75 -10.02
CA LEU A 120 -12.86 -14.08 -11.27
C LEU A 120 -11.83 -14.62 -12.30
N PRO A 121 -12.15 -15.68 -13.07
CA PRO A 121 -11.33 -16.08 -14.20
C PRO A 121 -11.09 -14.91 -15.16
N LEU A 122 -9.85 -14.72 -15.62
CA LEU A 122 -9.47 -13.59 -16.49
C LEU A 122 -10.28 -13.55 -17.79
N GLU A 123 -10.69 -14.70 -18.33
CA GLU A 123 -11.55 -14.80 -19.52
C GLU A 123 -12.93 -14.15 -19.33
N LYS A 124 -13.38 -13.98 -18.09
CA LYS A 124 -14.66 -13.33 -17.77
C LYS A 124 -14.50 -11.83 -17.54
N MET A 125 -13.27 -11.31 -17.60
CA MET A 125 -13.00 -9.88 -17.53
C MET A 125 -13.16 -9.20 -18.88
N ASP A 126 -13.42 -7.90 -18.84
CA ASP A 126 -13.60 -7.12 -20.06
C ASP A 126 -12.24 -6.85 -20.71
N SER A 127 -12.19 -6.90 -22.04
CA SER A 127 -11.01 -6.48 -22.78
C SER A 127 -11.04 -4.95 -22.88
N VAL A 128 -10.11 -4.29 -22.18
CA VAL A 128 -9.98 -2.83 -22.18
C VAL A 128 -8.77 -2.43 -23.03
N VAL A 129 -9.00 -1.55 -24.01
CA VAL A 129 -7.94 -1.04 -24.89
C VAL A 129 -6.89 -0.29 -24.06
N GLY A 130 -5.60 -0.56 -24.31
CA GLY A 130 -4.49 0.00 -23.51
C GLY A 130 -4.14 -0.82 -22.26
N TYR A 131 -4.91 -1.88 -21.97
CA TYR A 131 -4.83 -2.66 -20.73
C TYR A 131 -4.87 -4.18 -20.98
N SER A 132 -4.34 -4.63 -22.13
CA SER A 132 -4.53 -5.98 -22.67
C SER A 132 -3.83 -7.13 -21.93
N ASN A 133 -2.91 -6.83 -20.99
CA ASN A 133 -2.05 -7.83 -20.31
C ASN A 133 -2.16 -7.76 -18.77
N ILE A 134 -3.36 -7.54 -18.25
CA ILE A 134 -3.55 -7.31 -16.80
C ILE A 134 -4.14 -8.54 -16.13
N GLY A 135 -3.41 -9.03 -15.14
CA GLY A 135 -3.87 -10.04 -14.21
C GLY A 135 -4.31 -9.44 -12.87
N PHE A 136 -4.52 -10.34 -11.90
CA PHE A 136 -4.71 -9.96 -10.51
C PHE A 136 -3.39 -9.77 -9.75
N ASP A 137 -2.27 -10.26 -10.31
CA ASP A 137 -0.94 -10.23 -9.69
C ASP A 137 -0.12 -8.97 -10.00
N GLY A 138 -0.68 -8.06 -10.80
CA GLY A 138 -0.11 -6.75 -11.11
C GLY A 138 0.97 -6.76 -12.18
N ALA A 139 0.79 -5.88 -13.18
CA ALA A 139 1.81 -5.64 -14.21
C ALA A 139 2.51 -4.32 -13.93
N MET A 140 3.84 -4.35 -13.75
CA MET A 140 4.66 -3.14 -13.70
C MET A 140 4.64 -2.45 -15.06
N LEU A 141 4.45 -1.12 -15.06
CA LEU A 141 4.39 -0.32 -16.25
C LEU A 141 5.73 0.41 -16.45
N GLN A 142 6.20 0.41 -17.70
CA GLN A 142 7.37 1.20 -18.05
C GLN A 142 7.02 2.69 -17.98
N PRO A 143 7.84 3.53 -17.34
CA PRO A 143 7.64 4.97 -17.35
C PRO A 143 7.74 5.52 -18.77
N PRO A 144 7.04 6.63 -19.07
CA PRO A 144 7.24 7.34 -20.31
C PRO A 144 8.71 7.76 -20.39
N THR A 145 9.29 7.72 -21.59
CA THR A 145 10.60 8.31 -21.81
C THR A 145 10.51 9.79 -21.49
N PHE A 146 11.25 10.22 -20.47
CA PHE A 146 11.43 11.63 -20.21
C PHE A 146 12.19 12.23 -21.39
N GLU A 147 11.53 13.12 -22.14
CA GLU A 147 12.26 13.97 -23.08
C GLU A 147 13.14 14.90 -22.25
N ALA A 148 14.41 14.51 -22.11
CA ALA A 148 15.43 15.42 -21.64
C ALA A 148 15.48 16.57 -22.64
N THR A 149 14.77 17.67 -22.35
CA THR A 149 15.11 18.95 -22.94
C THR A 149 16.62 19.08 -22.74
N VAL A 150 17.39 19.13 -23.82
CA VAL A 150 18.85 19.27 -23.76
C VAL A 150 19.12 20.59 -23.07
N ARG A 151 19.23 20.53 -21.74
CA ARG A 151 19.56 21.64 -20.88
C ARG A 151 21.07 21.55 -20.70
N GLU A 152 21.76 22.63 -21.01
CA GLU A 152 23.18 22.72 -20.66
C GLU A 152 23.34 22.54 -19.16
N PRO A 153 24.43 21.89 -18.69
CA PRO A 153 24.70 21.78 -17.28
C PRO A 153 24.73 23.17 -16.64
N PRO A 154 24.06 23.38 -15.50
CA PRO A 154 24.03 24.68 -14.85
C PRO A 154 25.46 25.12 -14.51
N ARG A 155 25.77 26.41 -14.69
CA ARG A 155 26.99 27.00 -14.13
C ARG A 155 26.89 26.95 -12.62
N ARG A 156 27.86 26.35 -11.97
CA ARG A 156 27.94 26.24 -10.51
C ARG A 156 29.13 27.08 -10.04
N GLU A 157 28.94 27.76 -8.90
CA GLU A 157 29.97 28.60 -8.31
C GLU A 157 31.07 27.73 -7.70
N GLU A 158 32.32 28.19 -7.81
CA GLU A 158 33.43 27.55 -7.13
C GLU A 158 33.36 27.83 -5.62
N LEU A 159 33.70 26.83 -4.82
CA LEU A 159 33.83 27.00 -3.38
C LEU A 159 35.05 27.84 -3.06
N HIS A 160 34.79 29.09 -2.70
CA HIS A 160 35.81 30.01 -2.21
C HIS A 160 35.96 29.85 -0.69
N ASP A 161 37.14 29.38 -0.29
CA ASP A 161 37.64 29.19 1.08
C ASP A 161 36.98 28.11 1.94
N LEU A 162 37.74 27.02 2.19
CA LEU A 162 37.38 26.04 3.21
C LEU A 162 37.60 26.65 4.61
N PRO A 163 36.62 26.52 5.52
CA PRO A 163 36.75 27.03 6.88
C PRO A 163 37.96 26.38 7.57
N ARG A 164 38.81 27.22 8.15
CA ARG A 164 39.96 26.80 8.94
C ARG A 164 39.69 27.14 10.40
N ILE A 165 39.86 26.15 11.26
CA ILE A 165 39.79 26.33 12.71
C ILE A 165 41.11 26.95 13.15
N ASP A 166 41.05 28.03 13.92
CA ASP A 166 42.25 28.66 14.48
C ASP A 166 42.71 27.99 15.80
N GLU A 167 43.86 28.41 16.33
CA GLU A 167 44.37 27.85 17.59
C GLU A 167 43.42 28.11 18.76
N HIS A 168 42.75 29.27 18.77
CA HIS A 168 41.85 29.65 19.84
C HIS A 168 40.61 28.75 19.88
N GLU A 169 39.97 28.55 18.73
CA GLU A 169 38.83 27.65 18.54
C GLU A 169 39.21 26.20 18.87
N THR A 170 40.39 25.75 18.43
CA THR A 170 40.91 24.41 18.76
C THR A 170 41.08 24.24 20.27
N ARG A 171 41.65 25.25 20.95
CA ARG A 171 41.84 25.23 22.42
C ARG A 171 40.50 25.24 23.15
N GLN A 172 39.54 26.04 22.70
CA GLN A 172 38.19 26.06 23.27
C GLN A 172 37.50 24.70 23.13
N ALA A 173 37.56 24.07 21.96
CA ALA A 173 36.98 22.75 21.72
C ALA A 173 37.61 21.68 22.64
N LEU A 174 38.94 21.69 22.82
CA LEU A 174 39.62 20.78 23.74
C LEU A 174 39.21 21.01 25.20
N LEU A 175 39.12 22.26 25.64
CA LEU A 175 38.69 22.60 26.99
C LEU A 175 37.25 22.17 27.25
N GLN A 176 36.37 22.28 26.26
CA GLN A 176 35.01 21.80 26.34
C GLN A 176 34.97 20.28 26.46
N HIS A 177 35.72 19.55 25.63
CA HIS A 177 35.82 18.09 25.74
C HIS A 177 36.33 17.66 27.12
N VAL A 178 37.33 18.34 27.68
CA VAL A 178 37.82 18.07 29.04
C VAL A 178 36.76 18.33 30.10
N ALA A 179 35.90 19.33 29.93
CA ALA A 179 34.83 19.64 30.87
C ALA A 179 33.70 18.60 30.85
N GLU A 180 33.46 17.97 29.70
CA GLU A 180 32.41 16.94 29.51
C GLU A 180 32.84 15.56 30.02
N ASN A 181 34.14 15.33 30.23
CA ASN A 181 34.68 14.06 30.70
C ASN A 181 35.10 14.12 32.17
N CYS A 182 34.56 13.21 33.00
CA CYS A 182 34.96 13.17 34.41
C CYS A 182 36.46 13.01 34.54
N CYS A 183 37.00 13.71 35.54
CA CYS A 183 38.30 13.38 36.09
C CYS A 183 39.47 13.75 35.16
N TYR A 184 39.20 14.46 34.04
CA TYR A 184 40.21 15.06 33.17
C TYR A 184 40.72 16.36 33.78
N GLY A 185 42.05 16.56 33.78
CA GLY A 185 42.69 17.75 34.34
C GLY A 185 42.68 18.93 33.38
N LYS A 186 42.06 20.05 33.76
CA LYS A 186 42.00 21.28 32.93
C LYS A 186 43.36 21.91 32.64
N GLY A 187 44.32 21.78 33.56
CA GLY A 187 45.63 22.46 33.44
C GLY A 187 46.45 22.03 32.23
N ALA A 188 46.36 20.75 31.83
CA ALA A 188 47.04 20.25 30.64
C ALA A 188 46.43 20.84 29.35
N ALA A 189 45.10 20.85 29.24
CA ALA A 189 44.41 21.44 28.09
C ALA A 189 44.57 22.96 27.99
N ALA A 190 44.63 23.66 29.12
CA ALA A 190 44.78 25.11 29.14
C ALA A 190 46.19 25.57 28.73
N ASN A 191 47.24 24.85 29.15
CA ASN A 191 48.63 25.30 29.03
C ASN A 191 49.42 24.59 27.93
N LEU A 192 48.83 23.66 27.16
CA LEU A 192 49.55 23.01 26.07
C LEU A 192 49.96 24.04 25.00
N THR A 193 51.15 23.87 24.43
CA THR A 193 51.63 24.66 23.30
C THR A 193 51.35 23.90 22.02
N PHE A 194 50.61 24.50 21.08
CA PHE A 194 50.41 23.91 19.76
C PHE A 194 51.68 24.14 18.94
N ASN A 195 52.34 23.06 18.50
CA ASN A 195 53.53 23.16 17.66
C ASN A 195 53.18 23.21 16.17
N ASP A 196 52.10 22.52 15.80
CA ASP A 196 51.59 22.44 14.44
C ASP A 196 50.07 22.22 14.48
N LEU A 197 49.35 22.76 13.50
CA LEU A 197 47.89 22.65 13.38
C LEU A 197 47.55 22.25 11.94
N ILE A 198 47.33 20.95 11.75
CA ILE A 198 47.00 20.38 10.43
C ILE A 198 45.48 20.35 10.28
N ALA A 199 44.93 21.33 9.57
CA ALA A 199 43.51 21.34 9.23
C ALA A 199 43.19 20.26 8.20
N THR A 200 42.17 19.46 8.47
CA THR A 200 41.60 18.50 7.52
C THR A 200 40.10 18.75 7.41
N SER A 201 39.55 18.56 6.22
CA SER A 201 38.12 18.70 5.95
C SER A 201 37.53 17.35 5.60
N ALA A 202 36.34 17.07 6.15
CA ALA A 202 35.49 15.97 5.71
C ALA A 202 34.41 16.53 4.78
N PHE A 203 34.16 15.86 3.66
CA PHE A 203 33.12 16.23 2.71
C PHE A 203 32.05 15.16 2.68
N HIS A 204 30.78 15.57 2.81
CA HIS A 204 29.63 14.68 2.73
C HIS A 204 28.79 15.08 1.52
N TYR A 205 28.77 14.21 0.52
CA TYR A 205 27.91 14.33 -0.65
C TYR A 205 26.68 13.46 -0.48
N THR A 206 25.50 14.04 -0.66
CA THR A 206 24.22 13.33 -0.63
C THR A 206 23.52 13.50 -1.97
N LEU A 207 22.98 12.39 -2.49
CA LEU A 207 22.05 12.37 -3.61
C LEU A 207 20.73 11.81 -3.11
N GLU A 208 19.69 12.63 -3.19
CA GLU A 208 18.32 12.24 -2.88
C GLU A 208 17.50 12.24 -4.18
N THR A 209 17.05 11.06 -4.63
CA THR A 209 16.22 10.92 -5.82
C THR A 209 14.81 10.46 -5.46
N PHE A 210 13.83 10.90 -6.24
CA PHE A 210 12.43 10.60 -5.99
C PHE A 210 11.76 10.08 -7.27
N GLY A 211 11.43 8.80 -7.27
CA GLY A 211 10.90 8.09 -8.43
C GLY A 211 9.43 7.70 -8.28
N GLU A 212 8.71 7.67 -9.40
CA GLU A 212 7.34 7.18 -9.49
C GLU A 212 7.30 5.87 -10.29
N ALA A 213 6.69 4.84 -9.71
CA ALA A 213 6.42 3.57 -10.38
C ALA A 213 4.92 3.31 -10.42
N ARG A 214 4.40 2.92 -11.60
CA ARG A 214 2.99 2.58 -11.80
C ARG A 214 2.81 1.10 -12.10
N SER A 215 1.72 0.52 -11.63
CA SER A 215 1.31 -0.84 -11.97
C SER A 215 -0.21 -0.93 -12.04
N THR A 216 -0.73 -1.86 -12.83
CA THR A 216 -2.17 -2.06 -12.99
C THR A 216 -2.59 -3.48 -12.64
N THR A 217 -3.71 -3.61 -11.93
CA THR A 217 -4.33 -4.88 -11.54
C THR A 217 -5.83 -4.84 -11.80
N TRP A 218 -6.44 -6.01 -11.95
CA TRP A 218 -7.88 -6.13 -11.71
C TRP A 218 -8.18 -6.04 -10.22
N ALA A 219 -9.22 -5.28 -9.88
CA ALA A 219 -9.77 -5.18 -8.53
C ALA A 219 -11.29 -5.37 -8.57
N TYR A 220 -11.86 -5.72 -7.41
CA TYR A 220 -13.30 -5.85 -7.29
C TYR A 220 -13.80 -5.51 -5.89
N GLU A 221 -15.06 -5.11 -5.80
CA GLU A 221 -15.77 -4.85 -4.55
C GLU A 221 -17.24 -5.29 -4.64
N PRO A 222 -17.94 -5.53 -3.52
CA PRO A 222 -19.38 -5.82 -3.53
C PRO A 222 -20.17 -4.75 -4.29
N TYR A 223 -21.03 -5.16 -5.22
CA TYR A 223 -21.94 -4.23 -5.88
C TYR A 223 -23.22 -4.05 -5.07
N ILE A 224 -23.34 -2.90 -4.41
CA ILE A 224 -24.47 -2.50 -3.57
C ILE A 224 -25.36 -1.43 -4.22
N GLY A 225 -25.12 -1.11 -5.49
CA GLY A 225 -25.84 -0.06 -6.24
C GLY A 225 -25.02 1.21 -6.50
N GLN A 226 -23.69 1.13 -6.38
CA GLN A 226 -22.79 2.22 -6.77
C GLN A 226 -22.99 2.60 -8.24
N VAL A 227 -22.70 3.85 -8.59
CA VAL A 227 -22.62 4.26 -9.99
C VAL A 227 -21.44 3.55 -10.66
N ILE A 228 -21.66 3.03 -11.87
CA ILE A 228 -20.66 2.27 -12.62
C ILE A 228 -20.15 3.13 -13.77
N ASP A 229 -18.88 3.52 -13.68
CA ASP A 229 -18.20 4.20 -14.77
C ASP A 229 -17.56 3.19 -15.73
N GLY A 230 -18.34 2.74 -16.71
CA GLY A 230 -17.90 1.73 -17.67
C GLY A 230 -17.52 2.30 -19.05
N PRO A 231 -17.16 1.43 -20.00
CA PRO A 231 -16.68 1.84 -21.33
C PRO A 231 -17.70 2.63 -22.18
N HIS A 232 -18.97 2.66 -21.76
CA HIS A 232 -20.03 3.45 -22.42
C HIS A 232 -19.91 4.95 -22.15
N ASN A 233 -19.16 5.36 -21.11
CA ASN A 233 -18.93 6.75 -20.75
C ASN A 233 -17.70 7.37 -21.43
N GLY A 234 -16.89 6.57 -22.13
CA GLY A 234 -15.70 7.04 -22.83
C GLY A 234 -14.62 5.97 -22.96
N PRO A 235 -13.55 6.23 -23.75
CA PRO A 235 -12.37 5.38 -23.77
C PRO A 235 -11.59 5.51 -22.45
N ALA A 236 -11.08 4.39 -21.93
CA ALA A 236 -10.19 4.42 -20.77
C ALA A 236 -8.88 5.18 -21.12
N PRO A 237 -8.40 6.10 -20.27
CA PRO A 237 -7.13 6.80 -20.48
C PRO A 237 -5.94 5.84 -20.35
N GLY A 238 -4.77 6.18 -20.89
CA GLY A 238 -3.56 5.40 -20.63
C GLY A 238 -3.12 5.48 -19.16
N PRO A 239 -2.37 4.49 -18.64
CA PRO A 239 -1.96 4.48 -17.24
C PRO A 239 -1.17 5.71 -16.79
N TRP A 240 -0.40 6.34 -17.69
CA TRP A 240 0.39 7.55 -17.43
C TRP A 240 -0.36 8.85 -17.74
N ASP A 241 -1.48 8.79 -18.45
CA ASP A 241 -2.36 9.93 -18.72
C ASP A 241 -3.25 10.27 -17.51
N ILE A 242 -3.34 9.36 -16.53
CA ILE A 242 -4.07 9.56 -15.29
C ILE A 242 -3.24 10.51 -14.39
N PRO A 243 -3.77 11.69 -14.02
CA PRO A 243 -3.03 12.62 -13.18
C PRO A 243 -2.84 12.03 -11.78
N ALA A 244 -1.63 12.12 -11.26
CA ALA A 244 -1.31 11.74 -9.90
C ALA A 244 -0.26 12.70 -9.34
N THR A 245 -0.49 13.19 -8.13
CA THR A 245 0.45 14.07 -7.43
C THR A 245 0.80 13.44 -6.09
N PRO A 246 2.09 13.26 -5.77
CA PRO A 246 2.51 12.77 -4.48
C PRO A 246 2.09 13.78 -3.39
N PRO A 247 1.47 13.34 -2.28
CA PRO A 247 1.16 14.22 -1.16
C PRO A 247 2.37 14.94 -0.56
N ALA A 248 3.56 14.33 -0.60
CA ALA A 248 4.81 14.96 -0.19
C ALA A 248 5.98 14.48 -1.06
N VAL A 249 6.81 15.41 -1.52
CA VAL A 249 8.05 15.09 -2.24
C VAL A 249 9.09 14.49 -1.30
N PHE A 250 9.94 13.59 -1.82
CA PHE A 250 11.00 12.90 -1.07
C PHE A 250 10.50 12.05 0.11
N GLN A 251 9.28 11.51 0.02
CA GLN A 251 8.73 10.58 1.01
C GLN A 251 8.13 9.37 0.33
N ASN A 252 8.40 8.19 0.88
CA ASN A 252 7.84 6.94 0.37
C ASN A 252 6.32 6.94 0.54
N GLN A 253 5.60 6.79 -0.57
CA GLN A 253 4.15 6.87 -0.61
C GLN A 253 3.57 5.84 -1.58
N LYS A 254 2.35 5.38 -1.30
CA LYS A 254 1.60 4.49 -2.19
C LYS A 254 0.15 4.96 -2.28
N THR A 255 -0.40 4.95 -3.47
CA THR A 255 -1.81 5.31 -3.72
C THR A 255 -2.39 4.38 -4.78
N SER A 256 -3.71 4.17 -4.70
CA SER A 256 -4.47 3.35 -5.64
C SER A 256 -5.62 4.18 -6.20
N ILE A 257 -5.78 4.16 -7.52
CA ILE A 257 -6.79 4.92 -8.26
C ILE A 257 -7.57 3.94 -9.15
N GLU A 258 -8.90 3.99 -9.11
CA GLU A 258 -9.74 3.30 -10.09
C GLU A 258 -9.58 3.96 -11.46
N VAL A 259 -9.21 3.18 -12.48
CA VAL A 259 -9.04 3.69 -13.85
C VAL A 259 -10.42 4.06 -14.42
N PRO A 260 -10.60 5.32 -14.88
CA PRO A 260 -11.87 5.77 -15.45
C PRO A 260 -12.35 4.89 -16.61
N HIS A 261 -13.67 4.74 -16.71
CA HIS A 261 -14.37 4.01 -17.77
C HIS A 261 -14.02 2.50 -17.87
N THR A 262 -13.46 1.90 -16.82
CA THR A 262 -13.12 0.46 -16.80
C THR A 262 -14.04 -0.38 -15.93
N ALA A 263 -14.97 0.24 -15.20
CA ALA A 263 -15.81 -0.47 -14.26
C ALA A 263 -16.94 -1.23 -14.95
N SER A 264 -17.22 -2.43 -14.45
CA SER A 264 -18.36 -3.24 -14.87
C SER A 264 -18.89 -4.10 -13.73
N VAL A 265 -20.14 -4.56 -13.85
CA VAL A 265 -20.76 -5.43 -12.85
C VAL A 265 -20.71 -6.86 -13.33
N LYS A 266 -20.12 -7.74 -12.53
CA LYS A 266 -19.96 -9.16 -12.82
C LYS A 266 -20.61 -10.01 -11.74
N PRO A 267 -21.10 -11.23 -12.06
CA PRO A 267 -21.59 -12.16 -11.05
C PRO A 267 -20.46 -12.52 -10.08
N CYS A 268 -20.77 -12.64 -8.80
CA CYS A 268 -19.78 -13.02 -7.80
C CYS A 268 -19.21 -14.41 -8.11
N HIS A 269 -17.89 -14.51 -8.23
CA HIS A 269 -17.19 -15.77 -8.54
C HIS A 269 -17.24 -16.77 -7.39
N ASN A 270 -17.18 -16.30 -6.13
CA ASN A 270 -17.17 -17.16 -4.95
C ASN A 270 -18.51 -17.85 -4.71
N CYS A 271 -19.63 -17.12 -4.81
CA CYS A 271 -20.97 -17.70 -4.61
C CYS A 271 -21.73 -17.99 -5.90
N LEU A 272 -21.11 -17.82 -7.07
CA LEU A 272 -21.74 -18.01 -8.38
C LEU A 272 -23.09 -17.26 -8.49
N ALA A 273 -23.10 -16.01 -8.03
CA ALA A 273 -24.28 -15.14 -7.95
C ALA A 273 -25.45 -15.67 -7.07
N MET A 274 -25.20 -16.57 -6.12
CA MET A 274 -26.23 -17.02 -5.16
C MET A 274 -26.33 -16.13 -3.90
N GLY A 275 -25.32 -15.30 -3.63
CA GLY A 275 -25.22 -14.47 -2.42
C GLY A 275 -24.92 -15.25 -1.13
N ARG A 276 -25.01 -16.57 -1.16
CA ARG A 276 -24.73 -17.47 -0.03
C ARG A 276 -23.82 -18.61 -0.48
N ILE A 277 -22.96 -19.07 0.41
CA ILE A 277 -22.08 -20.21 0.22
C ILE A 277 -22.39 -21.29 1.26
N HIS A 278 -21.98 -22.54 1.00
CA HIS A 278 -22.09 -23.60 1.99
C HIS A 278 -21.33 -23.20 3.26
N CYS A 279 -21.92 -23.48 4.41
CA CYS A 279 -21.25 -23.25 5.68
C CYS A 279 -19.99 -24.13 5.74
N HIS A 280 -18.83 -23.51 5.92
CA HIS A 280 -17.55 -24.21 6.04
C HIS A 280 -17.51 -25.20 7.22
N LYS A 281 -18.34 -24.98 8.25
CA LYS A 281 -18.36 -25.81 9.46
C LYS A 281 -19.22 -27.07 9.33
N CYS A 282 -20.33 -27.01 8.59
CA CYS A 282 -21.24 -28.15 8.43
C CYS A 282 -21.37 -28.65 6.98
N PHE A 283 -20.61 -28.07 6.06
CA PHE A 283 -20.56 -28.41 4.63
C PHE A 283 -21.95 -28.49 3.96
N GLY A 284 -22.87 -27.61 4.35
CA GLY A 284 -24.23 -27.60 3.80
C GLY A 284 -25.29 -28.35 4.60
N SER A 285 -24.91 -29.23 5.53
CA SER A 285 -25.88 -30.09 6.24
C SER A 285 -26.73 -29.37 7.29
N GLY A 286 -26.33 -28.16 7.71
CA GLY A 286 -26.96 -27.41 8.79
C GLY A 286 -26.72 -28.01 10.18
N ARG A 287 -26.10 -29.18 10.29
CA ARG A 287 -25.87 -29.87 11.56
C ARG A 287 -24.41 -30.28 11.70
N VAL A 288 -23.90 -30.29 12.92
CA VAL A 288 -22.55 -30.74 13.23
C VAL A 288 -22.63 -31.89 14.23
N ARG A 289 -21.63 -32.78 14.21
CA ARG A 289 -21.54 -33.88 15.17
C ARG A 289 -21.57 -33.33 16.59
N CYS A 290 -22.41 -33.93 17.44
CA CYS A 290 -22.42 -33.57 18.85
C CYS A 290 -21.14 -34.08 19.50
N THR A 291 -20.25 -33.16 19.88
CA THR A 291 -18.99 -33.45 20.56
C THR A 291 -19.20 -34.02 21.97
N TRP A 292 -20.36 -33.78 22.59
CA TRP A 292 -20.69 -34.29 23.93
C TRP A 292 -21.03 -35.79 23.96
N CYS A 293 -21.52 -36.35 22.86
CA CYS A 293 -21.79 -37.80 22.74
C CYS A 293 -20.99 -38.46 21.62
N ASN A 294 -20.07 -37.72 20.99
CA ASN A 294 -19.33 -38.14 19.81
C ASN A 294 -20.23 -38.75 18.72
N GLY A 295 -21.38 -38.13 18.43
CA GLY A 295 -22.31 -38.63 17.42
C GLY A 295 -23.26 -39.76 17.88
N ASN A 296 -23.03 -40.39 19.05
CA ASN A 296 -23.79 -41.58 19.46
C ASN A 296 -25.24 -41.30 19.89
N GLY A 297 -25.62 -40.04 20.09
CA GLY A 297 -26.93 -39.64 20.59
C GLY A 297 -27.17 -39.97 22.07
N CYS A 298 -26.29 -40.73 22.72
CA CYS A 298 -26.42 -41.13 24.12
C CYS A 298 -25.10 -40.98 24.87
N LYS A 299 -25.18 -40.94 26.20
CA LYS A 299 -24.06 -41.18 27.11
C LYS A 299 -24.31 -42.49 27.88
N MET A 300 -23.24 -43.21 28.20
CA MET A 300 -23.33 -44.35 29.11
C MET A 300 -23.26 -43.83 30.54
N VAL A 301 -24.26 -44.13 31.35
CA VAL A 301 -24.29 -43.76 32.77
C VAL A 301 -24.36 -45.03 33.62
N ASN A 302 -23.63 -45.04 34.74
CA ASN A 302 -23.74 -46.13 35.69
C ASN A 302 -24.86 -45.81 36.67
N TYR A 303 -25.94 -46.56 36.60
CA TYR A 303 -27.06 -46.47 37.53
C TYR A 303 -27.19 -47.79 38.29
N LYS A 304 -26.97 -47.74 39.60
CA LYS A 304 -27.05 -48.90 40.51
C LYS A 304 -26.21 -50.10 40.07
N GLY A 305 -24.99 -49.86 39.57
CA GLY A 305 -24.07 -50.93 39.14
C GLY A 305 -24.34 -51.47 37.74
N LYS A 306 -25.34 -50.95 37.02
CA LYS A 306 -25.66 -51.30 35.64
C LYS A 306 -25.35 -50.12 34.71
N LEU A 307 -24.74 -50.43 33.57
CA LEU A 307 -24.45 -49.45 32.54
C LEU A 307 -25.70 -49.24 31.66
N GLU A 308 -26.28 -48.05 31.69
CA GLU A 308 -27.50 -47.69 30.94
C GLU A 308 -27.23 -46.57 29.93
N ARG A 309 -27.98 -46.58 28.81
CA ARG A 309 -27.92 -45.53 27.78
C ARG A 309 -28.91 -44.42 28.12
N GLU A 310 -28.42 -43.24 28.42
CA GLU A 310 -29.23 -42.04 28.59
C GLU A 310 -29.11 -41.16 27.33
N PRO A 311 -30.21 -40.58 26.81
CA PRO A 311 -30.12 -39.66 25.69
C PRO A 311 -29.20 -38.48 26.03
N CYS A 312 -28.41 -38.05 25.06
CA CYS A 312 -27.53 -36.91 25.24
C CYS A 312 -28.35 -35.63 25.28
N ASN A 313 -28.26 -34.88 26.39
CA ASN A 313 -29.02 -33.64 26.58
C ASN A 313 -28.61 -32.51 25.61
N TRP A 314 -27.41 -32.59 25.04
CA TRP A 314 -26.88 -31.57 24.12
C TRP A 314 -27.34 -31.73 22.67
N CYS A 315 -27.79 -32.92 22.28
CA CYS A 315 -28.35 -33.18 20.96
C CYS A 315 -29.73 -33.86 21.01
N HIS A 316 -30.32 -33.96 22.20
CA HIS A 316 -31.60 -34.59 22.48
C HIS A 316 -31.76 -35.98 21.83
N GLY A 317 -30.73 -36.82 21.92
CA GLY A 317 -30.78 -38.16 21.33
C GLY A 317 -30.37 -38.24 19.85
N ASN A 318 -30.25 -37.11 19.14
CA ASN A 318 -30.04 -37.10 17.68
C ASN A 318 -28.59 -37.43 17.26
N GLY A 319 -27.63 -37.27 18.16
CA GLY A 319 -26.20 -37.41 17.84
C GLY A 319 -25.60 -36.21 17.11
N ARG A 320 -26.42 -35.31 16.56
CA ARG A 320 -26.00 -34.08 15.90
C ARG A 320 -26.71 -32.86 16.49
N ARG A 321 -26.06 -31.71 16.44
CA ARG A 321 -26.61 -30.42 16.88
C ARG A 321 -26.69 -29.45 15.70
N SER A 322 -27.55 -28.45 15.80
CA SER A 322 -27.56 -27.35 14.83
C SER A 322 -26.17 -26.72 14.75
N CYS A 323 -25.71 -26.43 13.54
CA CYS A 323 -24.46 -25.72 13.35
C CYS A 323 -24.64 -24.28 13.83
N ASP A 324 -23.78 -23.82 14.74
CA ASP A 324 -23.89 -22.46 15.30
C ASP A 324 -23.47 -21.39 14.28
N THR A 325 -22.56 -21.71 13.36
CA THR A 325 -22.06 -20.79 12.33
C THR A 325 -23.14 -20.40 11.31
N CYS A 326 -24.03 -21.34 10.98
CA CYS A 326 -25.12 -21.09 10.04
C CYS A 326 -26.51 -21.22 10.67
N HIS A 327 -26.60 -21.31 12.01
CA HIS A 327 -27.84 -21.50 12.76
C HIS A 327 -28.79 -22.56 12.18
N GLY A 328 -28.27 -23.69 11.70
CA GLY A 328 -29.09 -24.74 11.09
C GLY A 328 -29.42 -24.59 9.60
N PHE A 329 -29.15 -23.44 8.97
CA PHE A 329 -29.50 -23.19 7.56
C PHE A 329 -28.61 -23.90 6.54
N GLY A 330 -27.46 -24.43 6.95
CA GLY A 330 -26.47 -25.08 6.07
C GLY A 330 -25.68 -24.12 5.18
N ARG A 331 -26.10 -22.86 5.07
CA ARG A 331 -25.45 -21.83 4.24
C ARG A 331 -25.15 -20.58 5.06
N VAL A 332 -24.10 -19.87 4.67
CA VAL A 332 -23.70 -18.58 5.24
C VAL A 332 -23.67 -17.53 4.13
N THR A 333 -23.83 -16.25 4.49
CA THR A 333 -23.69 -15.14 3.55
C THR A 333 -22.29 -15.16 2.93
N CYS A 334 -22.21 -14.95 1.62
CA CYS A 334 -20.94 -14.85 0.93
C CYS A 334 -20.19 -13.59 1.39
N SER A 335 -18.95 -13.76 1.86
CA SER A 335 -18.10 -12.64 2.33
C SER A 335 -17.70 -11.70 1.19
N GLU A 336 -17.34 -12.25 0.03
CA GLU A 336 -16.83 -11.48 -1.13
C GLU A 336 -17.85 -10.49 -1.70
N CYS A 337 -19.12 -10.89 -1.81
CA CYS A 337 -20.18 -10.01 -2.32
C CYS A 337 -21.15 -9.53 -1.23
N GLN A 338 -20.89 -9.90 0.03
CA GLN A 338 -21.73 -9.53 1.19
C GLN A 338 -23.23 -9.88 1.01
N GLY A 339 -23.54 -10.92 0.24
CA GLY A 339 -24.92 -11.31 -0.07
C GLY A 339 -25.53 -10.67 -1.31
N HIS A 340 -24.87 -9.69 -1.93
CA HIS A 340 -25.40 -8.97 -3.10
C HIS A 340 -25.30 -9.72 -4.41
N SER A 341 -24.62 -10.88 -4.43
CA SER A 341 -24.49 -11.77 -5.60
C SER A 341 -23.72 -11.19 -6.79
N LYS A 342 -23.35 -9.91 -6.74
CA LYS A 342 -22.67 -9.16 -7.79
C LYS A 342 -21.44 -8.44 -7.23
N LEU A 343 -20.45 -8.26 -8.08
CA LEU A 343 -19.22 -7.52 -7.81
C LEU A 343 -19.08 -6.41 -8.84
N LYS A 344 -18.67 -5.22 -8.40
CA LYS A 344 -18.12 -4.19 -9.27
C LYS A 344 -16.66 -4.58 -9.51
N CYS A 345 -16.29 -4.76 -10.76
CA CYS A 345 -14.92 -5.07 -11.19
C CYS A 345 -14.38 -3.89 -11.97
N TYR A 346 -13.13 -3.52 -11.76
CA TYR A 346 -12.48 -2.38 -12.39
C TYR A 346 -10.97 -2.58 -12.45
N ILE A 347 -10.30 -1.79 -13.28
CA ILE A 347 -8.83 -1.76 -13.29
C ILE A 347 -8.37 -0.76 -12.22
N CYS A 348 -7.47 -1.19 -11.36
CA CYS A 348 -6.84 -0.38 -10.33
C CYS A 348 -5.42 -0.01 -10.75
N LEU A 349 -5.12 1.28 -10.81
CA LEU A 349 -3.79 1.83 -10.97
C LEU A 349 -3.15 2.01 -9.59
N SER A 350 -2.11 1.25 -9.30
CA SER A 350 -1.27 1.43 -8.11
C SER A 350 -0.04 2.25 -8.46
N ILE A 351 0.13 3.35 -7.73
CA ILE A 351 1.24 4.30 -7.89
C ILE A 351 2.08 4.25 -6.62
N ILE A 352 3.38 4.07 -6.78
CA ILE A 352 4.36 4.03 -5.69
C ILE A 352 5.39 5.11 -5.95
N TRP A 353 5.50 6.06 -5.02
CA TRP A 353 6.59 7.01 -4.99
C TRP A 353 7.65 6.53 -4.00
N THR A 354 8.90 6.48 -4.45
CA THR A 354 10.02 6.01 -3.64
C THR A 354 11.11 7.08 -3.58
N ASN A 355 11.51 7.43 -2.36
CA ASN A 355 12.67 8.25 -2.08
C ASN A 355 13.90 7.35 -1.90
N HIS A 356 14.96 7.68 -2.60
CA HIS A 356 16.24 7.01 -2.50
C HIS A 356 17.29 8.01 -2.04
N LEU A 357 17.78 7.81 -0.83
CA LEU A 357 18.89 8.58 -0.29
C LEU A 357 20.17 7.76 -0.41
N GLN A 358 21.16 8.30 -1.11
CA GLN A 358 22.51 7.76 -1.20
C GLN A 358 23.51 8.83 -0.77
N ASP A 359 24.62 8.40 -0.19
CA ASP A 359 25.66 9.32 0.23
C ASP A 359 27.07 8.81 -0.03
N HIS A 360 28.02 9.75 0.01
CA HIS A 360 29.44 9.48 -0.06
C HIS A 360 30.18 10.45 0.85
N ILE A 361 31.08 9.91 1.67
CA ILE A 361 31.90 10.69 2.59
C ILE A 361 33.36 10.56 2.16
N VAL A 362 34.02 11.70 2.02
CA VAL A 362 35.47 11.81 1.83
C VAL A 362 36.04 12.37 3.12
N GLU A 363 36.80 11.55 3.82
CA GLU A 363 37.49 11.91 5.05
C GLU A 363 38.86 11.21 5.08
N ARG A 364 39.89 11.90 5.59
CA ARG A 364 41.31 11.48 5.47
C ARG A 364 41.99 11.17 6.82
N THR A 365 41.25 11.12 7.91
CA THR A 365 41.73 10.79 9.26
C THR A 365 41.13 9.45 9.73
N MET A 366 41.13 9.22 11.04
CA MET A 366 40.56 8.02 11.67
C MET A 366 39.12 8.25 12.15
N LEU A 367 38.48 9.35 11.73
CA LEU A 367 37.12 9.69 12.12
C LEU A 367 36.11 8.74 11.45
N PRO A 368 35.26 8.05 12.22
CA PRO A 368 34.25 7.18 11.64
C PRO A 368 33.18 7.93 10.83
N ASP A 369 32.86 7.43 9.63
CA ASP A 369 31.83 8.00 8.74
C ASP A 369 30.48 8.24 9.41
N HIS A 370 30.06 7.35 10.31
CA HIS A 370 28.75 7.48 10.98
C HIS A 370 28.66 8.71 11.88
N LEU A 371 29.79 9.20 12.41
CA LEU A 371 29.81 10.46 13.15
C LEU A 371 29.65 11.63 12.17
N ILE A 372 30.35 11.59 11.03
CA ILE A 372 30.29 12.62 10.00
C ILE A 372 28.87 12.77 9.42
N ARG A 373 28.13 11.67 9.26
CA ARG A 373 26.70 11.71 8.83
C ARG A 373 25.78 12.48 9.77
N THR A 374 26.15 12.60 11.05
CA THR A 374 25.28 13.16 12.10
C THR A 374 25.63 14.59 12.50
N VAL A 375 26.81 15.08 12.13
CA VAL A 375 27.25 16.42 12.50
C VAL A 375 26.71 17.46 11.51
N SER A 376 26.45 18.66 12.02
CA SER A 376 26.16 19.83 11.18
C SER A 376 27.45 20.38 10.57
N GLY A 377 27.38 20.85 9.33
CA GLY A 377 28.50 21.51 8.64
C GLY A 377 28.04 22.66 7.76
N GLN A 378 28.99 23.27 7.05
CA GLN A 378 28.68 24.27 6.03
C GLN A 378 28.17 23.57 4.77
N VAL A 379 27.01 24.00 4.27
CA VAL A 379 26.48 23.52 2.99
C VAL A 379 27.32 24.13 1.87
N ALA A 380 28.15 23.30 1.26
CA ALA A 380 29.04 23.71 0.19
C ALA A 380 28.25 24.00 -1.11
N PHE A 381 27.23 23.19 -1.38
CA PHE A 381 26.36 23.29 -2.54
C PHE A 381 25.07 22.50 -2.29
N SER A 382 23.94 22.97 -2.84
CA SER A 382 22.66 22.23 -2.86
C SER A 382 21.86 22.62 -4.10
N GLU A 383 21.37 21.63 -4.85
CA GLU A 383 20.45 21.85 -5.96
C GLU A 383 19.28 20.86 -5.88
N THR A 384 18.13 21.28 -6.42
CA THR A 384 16.97 20.42 -6.61
C THR A 384 16.39 20.70 -7.99
N GLN A 385 16.30 19.66 -8.83
CA GLN A 385 15.84 19.74 -10.20
C GLN A 385 15.10 18.43 -10.57
N PRO A 386 14.25 18.42 -11.60
CA PRO A 386 13.67 17.18 -12.13
C PRO A 386 14.73 16.15 -12.54
N GLN A 387 15.89 16.63 -12.98
CA GLN A 387 17.10 15.84 -13.20
C GLN A 387 18.29 16.70 -12.77
N VAL A 388 19.15 16.13 -11.92
CA VAL A 388 20.38 16.77 -11.44
C VAL A 388 21.57 16.33 -12.29
N TRP A 389 22.57 17.21 -12.41
CA TRP A 389 23.80 16.88 -13.13
C TRP A 389 24.88 16.40 -12.15
N PRO A 390 25.79 15.51 -12.56
CA PRO A 390 26.95 15.21 -11.75
C PRO A 390 27.76 16.46 -11.39
N VAL A 391 28.28 16.52 -10.18
CA VAL A 391 29.25 17.52 -9.73
C VAL A 391 30.59 17.22 -10.38
N ASN A 392 31.21 18.24 -11.00
CA ASN A 392 32.42 18.10 -11.81
C ASN A 392 33.48 19.20 -11.59
N HIS A 393 33.21 20.14 -10.69
CA HIS A 393 34.03 21.32 -10.40
C HIS A 393 34.33 21.44 -8.90
N PHE A 394 33.97 20.43 -8.10
CA PHE A 394 34.31 20.43 -6.68
C PHE A 394 35.84 20.29 -6.52
N PRO A 395 36.49 20.99 -5.56
CA PRO A 395 37.94 20.94 -5.40
C PRO A 395 38.50 19.53 -5.14
N ASP A 396 37.71 18.68 -4.48
CA ASP A 396 38.05 17.28 -4.22
C ASP A 396 37.52 16.36 -5.35
N SER A 397 38.43 15.70 -6.06
CA SER A 397 38.08 14.83 -7.19
C SER A 397 37.25 13.62 -6.77
N ASP A 398 37.36 13.15 -5.53
CA ASP A 398 36.62 11.98 -5.05
C ASP A 398 35.12 12.28 -4.96
N ILE A 399 34.76 13.52 -4.60
CA ILE A 399 33.37 14.01 -4.61
C ILE A 399 32.82 14.06 -6.05
N ASN A 400 33.62 14.56 -7.00
CA ASN A 400 33.21 14.59 -8.41
C ASN A 400 32.97 13.17 -8.97
N ASN A 401 33.86 12.23 -8.65
CA ASN A 401 33.73 10.83 -9.06
C ASN A 401 32.51 10.16 -8.42
N ALA A 402 32.29 10.41 -7.12
CA ALA A 402 31.14 9.89 -6.40
C ALA A 402 29.82 10.43 -6.96
N SER A 403 29.75 11.72 -7.25
CA SER A 403 28.58 12.34 -7.86
C SER A 403 28.26 11.73 -9.23
N ASN A 404 29.27 11.58 -10.11
CA ASN A 404 29.08 10.89 -11.40
C ASN A 404 28.54 9.47 -11.24
N ARG A 405 29.12 8.68 -10.33
CA ARG A 405 28.69 7.30 -10.10
C ARG A 405 27.26 7.24 -9.55
N LEU A 406 26.93 8.06 -8.56
CA LEU A 406 25.63 8.03 -7.91
C LEU A 406 24.53 8.54 -8.85
N VAL A 407 24.78 9.62 -9.58
CA VAL A 407 23.81 10.13 -10.56
C VAL A 407 23.58 9.13 -11.69
N ALA A 408 24.61 8.42 -12.17
CA ALA A 408 24.46 7.43 -13.25
C ALA A 408 23.71 6.13 -12.84
N GLN A 409 23.48 5.91 -11.53
CA GLN A 409 22.72 4.74 -11.04
C GLN A 409 21.20 4.95 -11.09
N HIS A 410 20.74 6.19 -11.21
CA HIS A 410 19.34 6.59 -11.30
C HIS A 410 19.03 7.10 -12.71
#